data_AF-A0A1A8UZM5-F1
#
_entry.id   AF-A0A1A8UZM5-F1
#
_cell.length_a   1.000
_cell.length_b   1.000
_cell.length_c   1.000
_cell.angle_alpha   90.00
_cell.angle_beta   90.00
_cell.angle_gamma   90.00
#
_symmetry.space_group_name_H-M   'P 1'
#
loop_
_entity.id
_entity.type
_entity.pdbx_description
1 polymer ?
#
loop_
_entity_poly.entity_id
_entity_poly.type
_entity_poly.pdbx_seq_one_letter_code
_entity_poly.pdbx_strand_id
1 'polypeptide(L)' 'KSGFGDVTGDHWLGNEYLHQLTRGPAHYKLGVKLVDQDAATKLGEYDPFLVEDESAAYRLRLGLFQGTAQ' A
#
# COMPACT_ATOMS: atom_id res chain seq x y z
N LYS A 1 -6.87 -8.50 -10.24
CA LYS A 1 -7.91 -7.85 -9.41
C LYS A 1 -8.00 -8.48 -8.03
N SER A 2 -8.33 -9.77 -7.98
CA SER A 2 -8.40 -10.56 -6.75
C SER A 2 -7.01 -10.74 -6.14
N GLY A 3 -6.95 -10.77 -4.81
CA GLY A 3 -5.75 -11.09 -4.06
C GLY A 3 -5.30 -12.54 -4.27
N PHE A 4 -4.07 -12.83 -3.90
CA PHE A 4 -3.47 -14.15 -3.98
C PHE A 4 -2.49 -14.37 -2.83
N GLY A 5 -2.17 -15.62 -2.53
CA GLY A 5 -1.30 -15.99 -1.41
C GLY A 5 -2.10 -16.34 -0.15
N ASP A 6 -1.36 -16.59 0.93
CA ASP A 6 -1.93 -17.04 2.20
C ASP A 6 -1.87 -15.91 3.23
N VAL A 7 -3.01 -15.57 3.83
CA VAL A 7 -3.12 -14.51 4.84
C VAL A 7 -2.22 -14.73 6.05
N THR A 8 -1.79 -15.97 6.30
CA THR A 8 -0.86 -16.33 7.38
C THR A 8 0.61 -16.18 6.99
N GLY A 9 0.91 -15.90 5.72
CA GLY A 9 2.25 -15.68 5.19
C GLY A 9 2.28 -14.58 4.13
N ASP A 10 3.01 -14.82 3.05
CA ASP A 10 3.10 -13.88 1.93
C ASP A 10 1.79 -13.89 1.13
N HIS A 11 1.07 -12.78 1.22
CA HIS A 11 -0.14 -12.57 0.46
C HIS A 11 -0.24 -11.15 -0.08
N TRP A 12 -1.01 -11.07 -1.15
CA TRP A 12 -1.51 -9.84 -1.71
C TRP A 12 -3.01 -9.78 -1.51
N LEU A 13 -3.50 -8.74 -0.83
CA LEU A 13 -4.94 -8.56 -0.56
C LEU A 13 -5.77 -8.46 -1.85
N GLY A 14 -5.21 -7.86 -2.89
CA GLY A 14 -5.90 -7.60 -4.16
C GLY A 14 -6.22 -6.12 -4.36
N ASN A 15 -6.04 -5.63 -5.59
CA ASN A 15 -6.18 -4.23 -5.92
C ASN A 15 -7.62 -3.71 -5.74
N GLU A 16 -8.61 -4.58 -5.93
CA GLU A 16 -10.02 -4.21 -5.72
C GLU A 16 -10.34 -3.95 -4.24
N TYR A 17 -9.77 -4.75 -3.34
CA TYR A 17 -9.89 -4.52 -1.90
C TYR A 17 -9.14 -3.26 -1.47
N LEU A 18 -7.96 -3.00 -2.04
CA LEU A 18 -7.23 -1.74 -1.80
C LEU A 18 -8.01 -0.51 -2.27
N HIS A 19 -8.66 -0.60 -3.44
CA HIS A 19 -9.55 0.45 -3.93
C HIS A 19 -10.74 0.65 -2.99
N GLN A 20 -11.41 -0.42 -2.56
CA GLN A 20 -12.55 -0.32 -1.64
C GLN A 20 -12.15 0.27 -0.27
N LEU A 21 -10.99 -0.10 0.25
CA LEU A 21 -10.45 0.46 1.49
C LEU A 21 -10.19 1.95 1.33
N THR A 22 -9.42 2.34 0.31
CA THR A 22 -9.00 3.75 0.12
C THR A 22 -10.09 4.69 -0.39
N ARG A 23 -11.18 4.15 -0.97
CA ARG A 23 -12.33 4.93 -1.45
C ARG A 23 -13.20 5.49 -0.32
N GLY A 24 -13.10 4.96 0.90
CA GLY A 24 -13.88 5.43 2.05
C GLY A 24 -13.57 6.90 2.41
N PRO A 25 -14.43 7.57 3.21
CA PRO A 25 -14.20 8.95 3.67
C PRO A 25 -13.04 9.09 4.67
N ALA A 26 -12.31 8.01 4.95
CA ALA A 26 -11.20 7.98 5.88
C ALA A 26 -9.88 8.33 5.18
N HIS A 27 -8.98 9.01 5.89
CA HIS A 27 -7.62 9.21 5.43
C HIS A 27 -6.81 7.93 5.61
N TYR A 28 -6.37 7.37 4.49
CA TYR A 28 -5.46 6.23 4.48
C TYR A 28 -4.04 6.70 4.16
N LYS A 29 -3.08 6.06 4.82
CA LYS A 29 -1.65 6.22 4.57
C LYS A 29 -1.06 4.87 4.22
N LEU A 30 -0.09 4.86 3.30
CA LEU A 30 0.64 3.64 2.96
C LEU A 30 1.95 3.59 3.73
N GLY A 31 2.04 2.69 4.70
CA GLY A 31 3.29 2.38 5.40
C GLY A 31 4.01 1.22 4.73
N VAL A 32 5.22 1.46 4.27
CA VAL A 32 6.14 0.48 3.68
C VAL A 32 7.25 0.21 4.70
N LYS A 33 7.36 -1.05 5.13
CA LYS A 33 8.44 -1.52 5.99
C LYS A 33 9.35 -2.45 5.20
N LEU A 34 10.58 -2.03 4.98
CA LEU A 34 11.61 -2.80 4.32
C LEU A 34 12.58 -3.29 5.39
N VAL A 35 12.85 -4.60 5.42
CA VAL A 35 13.84 -5.19 6.31
C VAL A 35 14.96 -5.73 5.44
N ASP A 36 16.16 -5.19 5.62
CA ASP A 36 17.37 -5.64 4.92
C ASP A 36 17.91 -6.94 5.54
N GLN A 37 18.82 -7.61 4.83
CA GLN A 37 19.52 -8.82 5.27
C GLN A 37 20.31 -8.59 6.57
N ASP A 38 20.79 -7.36 6.78
CA ASP A 38 21.48 -6.92 8.00
C ASP A 38 20.51 -6.57 9.16
N ALA A 39 19.24 -6.98 9.08
CA ALA A 39 18.16 -6.63 10.01
C ALA A 39 17.88 -5.11 10.13
N ALA A 40 18.44 -4.30 9.23
CA ALA A 40 18.15 -2.88 9.14
C ALA A 40 16.71 -2.69 8.67
N THR A 41 15.87 -2.04 9.49
CA THR A 41 14.48 -1.72 9.12
C THR A 41 14.41 -0.30 8.58
N LYS A 42 14.05 -0.14 7.31
CA LYS A 42 13.68 1.14 6.71
C LYS A 42 12.16 1.27 6.68
N LEU A 43 11.66 2.44 7.09
CA LEU A 43 10.23 2.75 7.08
C LEU A 43 9.98 3.89 6.10
N GLY A 44 8.91 3.77 5.32
CA GLY A 44 8.49 4.76 4.35
C GLY A 44 6.98 4.92 4.37
N GLU A 45 6.49 6.11 4.64
CA GLU A 45 5.06 6.41 4.67
C GLU A 45 4.68 7.31 3.50
N TYR A 46 3.52 7.08 2.90
CA TYR A 46 2.94 7.96 1.88
C TYR A 46 1.59 8.48 2.35
N ASP A 47 1.43 9.80 2.35
CA ASP A 47 0.21 10.49 2.79
C ASP A 47 -0.12 11.68 1.86
N PRO A 48 -1.32 11.74 1.24
CA PRO A 48 -2.40 10.74 1.26
C PRO A 48 -2.12 9.53 0.34
N PHE A 49 -2.74 8.38 0.67
CA PHE A 49 -2.74 7.17 -0.15
C PHE A 49 -4.12 6.88 -0.73
N LEU A 50 -4.23 6.83 -2.06
CA LEU A 50 -5.47 6.49 -2.76
C LEU A 50 -5.21 5.51 -3.90
N VAL A 51 -6.15 4.59 -4.12
CA VAL A 51 -6.17 3.71 -5.29
C VAL A 51 -7.43 4.02 -6.07
N GLU A 52 -7.29 4.32 -7.36
CA GLU A 52 -8.44 4.53 -8.26
C GLU A 52 -9.08 3.21 -8.70
N ASP A 53 -10.21 3.29 -9.41
CA ASP A 53 -10.97 2.12 -9.83
C ASP A 53 -10.32 1.38 -11.02
N GLU A 54 -10.93 0.28 -11.43
CA GLU A 54 -10.44 -0.53 -12.55
C GLU A 54 -10.40 0.23 -13.88
N SER A 55 -11.30 1.19 -14.13
CA SER A 55 -11.28 1.99 -15.36
C SER A 55 -10.00 2.83 -15.47
N ALA A 56 -9.46 3.25 -14.33
CA ALA A 56 -8.15 3.89 -14.21
C ALA A 56 -7.01 2.86 -14.01
N ALA A 57 -7.27 1.57 -14.23
CA ALA A 57 -6.35 0.46 -14.04
C ALA A 57 -5.72 0.38 -12.63
N TYR A 58 -6.49 0.73 -11.58
CA TYR A 58 -6.00 0.79 -10.20
C TYR A 58 -4.84 1.76 -9.99
N ARG A 59 -4.91 2.92 -10.64
CA ARG A 59 -3.88 3.95 -10.52
C ARG A 59 -3.67 4.34 -9.06
N LEU A 60 -2.43 4.20 -8.61
CA LEU A 60 -1.99 4.62 -7.28
C LEU A 60 -1.74 6.13 -7.28
N ARG A 61 -2.42 6.84 -6.38
CA ARG A 61 -2.11 8.23 -6.03
C ARG A 61 -1.41 8.23 -4.69
N LEU A 62 -0.12 8.48 -4.74
CA LEU A 62 0.74 8.65 -3.57
C LEU A 62 0.97 10.14 -3.35
N GLY A 63 0.74 10.60 -2.13
CA GLY A 63 1.05 11.94 -1.68
C GLY A 63 2.51 12.11 -1.30
N LEU A 64 2.74 12.97 -0.30
CA LEU A 64 4.07 13.22 0.23
C LEU A 64 4.63 11.95 0.84
N PHE A 65 5.84 11.62 0.43
CA PHE A 65 6.63 10.58 1.06
C PHE A 65 7.29 11.11 2.34
N GLN A 66 7.13 10.38 3.44
CA GLN A 66 7.78 10.65 4.71
C GLN A 66 8.40 9.37 5.23
N GLY A 67 9.72 9.30 5.34
CA GLY A 67 10.36 8.09 5.83
C GLY A 67 11.87 8.13 5.82
N THR A 68 12.45 7.07 6.37
CA THR A 68 13.89 6.78 6.38
C THR A 68 14.29 5.81 5.27
N ALA A 69 13.30 5.25 4.55
CA ALA A 69 13.50 4.50 3.32
C ALA A 69 13.86 5.45 2.16
N GLN A 70 15.12 5.90 2.15
CA GLN A 70 15.73 6.60 1.03
C GLN A 70 16.61 5.65 0.21
#